data_AF-A0A161WQC5-F1
#
_entry.id   AF-A0A161WQC5-F1
#
_cell.length_a   1.000
_cell.length_b   1.000
_cell.length_c   1.000
_cell.angle_alpha   90.00
_cell.angle_beta   90.00
_cell.angle_gamma   90.00
#
_symmetry.space_group_name_H-M   'P 1'
#
loop_
_entity.id
_entity.type
_entity.pdbx_description
1 polymer ?
#
loop_
_entity_poly.entity_id
_entity_poly.type
_entity_poly.pdbx_seq_one_letter_code
_entity_poly.pdbx_strand_id
1 'polypeptide(L)'
;MRGPQVRILTNLENLNAEEKARENDIPMPELQHNVRLIVDLADLDIQKLDQKLEIFYHTICIRLETSWEQLMVRYIIPKLLTVMHEFQVNPADQNLDKFYLVRTWATAILVSHMLHLMDVFFNKWQEVLYHWLCSRPNFEEVTSWYVGWKELIPPELLANEHIRYHLNLGPEMMNRAFEGIEQRWGV
;
A
#
# COMPACT_ATOMS: atom_id res chain seq x y z
N MET A 1 -11.04 -81.15 -16.60
CA MET A 1 -11.57 -79.78 -16.81
C MET A 1 -13.09 -79.85 -16.74
N ARG A 2 -13.72 -79.27 -15.72
CA ARG A 2 -15.18 -79.10 -15.64
C ARG A 2 -15.43 -77.60 -15.71
N GLY A 3 -16.21 -77.15 -16.70
CA GLY A 3 -16.47 -75.73 -16.97
C GLY A 3 -17.34 -75.05 -15.91
N PRO A 4 -17.50 -73.71 -16.01
CA PRO A 4 -18.25 -72.91 -15.04
C PRO A 4 -19.70 -73.39 -14.92
N GLN A 5 -20.12 -73.69 -13.70
CA GLN A 5 -21.51 -74.05 -13.39
C GLN A 5 -22.37 -72.78 -13.37
N VAL A 6 -23.43 -72.74 -14.19
CA VAL A 6 -24.41 -71.65 -14.20
C VAL A 6 -25.28 -71.77 -12.94
N ARG A 7 -25.23 -70.77 -12.05
CA ARG A 7 -26.12 -70.70 -10.89
C ARG A 7 -27.48 -70.19 -11.35
N ILE A 8 -28.51 -71.02 -11.24
CA ILE A 8 -29.91 -70.60 -11.41
C ILE A 8 -30.37 -70.02 -10.07
N LEU A 9 -30.64 -68.71 -10.06
CA LEU A 9 -31.21 -68.02 -8.90
C LEU A 9 -32.70 -68.35 -8.81
N THR A 10 -33.06 -69.36 -8.02
CA THR A 10 -34.46 -69.75 -7.79
C THR A 10 -35.20 -68.85 -6.81
N ASN A 11 -34.51 -67.87 -6.20
CA ASN A 11 -35.14 -66.94 -5.27
C ASN A 11 -34.45 -65.55 -5.30
N LEU A 12 -35.25 -64.48 -5.42
CA LEU A 12 -34.80 -63.07 -5.51
C LEU A 12 -34.38 -62.49 -4.16
N GLU A 13 -34.59 -63.22 -3.06
CA GLU A 13 -34.26 -62.77 -1.70
C GLU A 13 -32.75 -62.58 -1.45
N ASN A 14 -31.89 -63.10 -2.34
CA ASN A 14 -30.42 -63.01 -2.21
C ASN A 14 -29.76 -61.97 -3.12
N LEU A 15 -30.51 -61.16 -3.86
CA LEU A 15 -29.93 -60.11 -4.72
C LEU A 15 -29.13 -59.07 -3.92
N ASN A 16 -29.51 -58.85 -2.66
CA ASN A 16 -28.81 -57.93 -1.77
C ASN A 16 -27.80 -58.64 -0.85
N ALA A 17 -27.63 -59.96 -0.96
CA ALA A 17 -26.74 -60.72 -0.07
C ALA A 17 -25.25 -60.44 -0.34
N GLU A 18 -24.88 -60.15 -1.60
CA GLU A 18 -23.53 -59.71 -1.95
C GLU A 18 -23.24 -58.27 -1.49
N GLU A 19 -24.22 -57.35 -1.58
CA GLU A 19 -24.12 -55.98 -1.04
C GLU A 19 -23.99 -55.99 0.49
N LYS A 20 -24.82 -56.80 1.17
CA LYS A 20 -24.85 -56.95 2.62
C LYS A 20 -23.65 -57.73 3.17
N ALA A 21 -23.08 -58.64 2.36
CA ALA A 21 -21.79 -59.27 2.67
C ALA A 21 -20.65 -58.26 2.54
N ARG A 22 -20.64 -57.39 1.52
CA ARG A 22 -19.68 -56.27 1.40
C ARG A 22 -19.79 -55.27 2.55
N GLU A 23 -21.01 -55.02 3.06
CA GLU A 23 -21.26 -54.16 4.23
C GLU A 23 -20.83 -54.80 5.55
N ASN A 24 -20.96 -56.13 5.69
CA ASN A 24 -20.51 -56.90 6.85
C ASN A 24 -19.01 -57.25 6.85
N ASP A 25 -18.30 -57.06 5.73
CA ASP A 25 -16.88 -57.40 5.58
C ASP A 25 -15.95 -56.19 5.79
N ILE A 26 -16.48 -55.09 6.35
CA ILE A 26 -15.68 -53.94 6.79
C ILE A 26 -14.89 -54.37 8.03
N PRO A 27 -13.56 -54.56 7.96
CA PRO A 27 -12.81 -55.10 9.08
C PRO A 27 -12.80 -54.08 10.23
N MET A 28 -13.33 -54.49 11.39
CA MET A 28 -13.35 -53.70 12.64
C MET A 28 -13.98 -52.30 12.45
N PRO A 29 -15.29 -52.22 12.18
CA PRO A 29 -15.97 -50.95 11.87
C PRO A 29 -15.88 -49.94 13.03
N GLU A 30 -15.87 -50.40 14.28
CA GLU A 30 -15.68 -49.56 15.45
C GLU A 30 -14.27 -48.96 15.49
N LEU A 31 -13.25 -49.71 15.08
CA LEU A 31 -11.88 -49.19 15.00
C LEU A 31 -11.78 -48.13 13.91
N GLN A 32 -12.38 -48.35 12.74
CA GLN A 32 -12.39 -47.37 11.66
C GLN A 32 -13.12 -46.08 12.07
N HIS A 33 -14.23 -46.20 12.78
CA HIS A 33 -14.94 -45.06 13.35
C HIS A 33 -14.06 -44.31 14.37
N ASN A 34 -13.43 -45.03 15.31
CA ASN A 34 -12.55 -44.42 16.31
C ASN A 34 -11.35 -43.72 15.66
N VAL A 35 -10.73 -44.33 14.64
CA VAL A 35 -9.65 -43.71 13.86
C VAL A 35 -10.13 -42.45 13.16
N ARG A 36 -11.32 -42.49 12.55
CA ARG A 36 -11.91 -41.31 11.91
C ARG A 36 -12.15 -40.17 12.89
N LEU A 37 -12.71 -40.46 14.07
CA LEU A 37 -12.90 -39.45 15.12
C LEU A 37 -11.56 -38.83 15.56
N ILE A 38 -10.52 -39.65 15.71
CA ILE A 38 -9.18 -39.15 16.06
C ILE A 38 -8.63 -38.22 14.97
N VAL A 39 -8.81 -38.58 13.69
CA VAL A 39 -8.41 -37.75 12.56
C VAL A 39 -9.19 -36.44 12.54
N ASP A 40 -10.52 -36.48 12.71
CA ASP A 40 -11.37 -35.28 12.71
C ASP A 40 -11.02 -34.34 13.88
N LEU A 41 -10.70 -34.89 15.06
CA LEU A 41 -10.23 -34.11 16.21
C LEU A 41 -8.85 -33.47 15.96
N ALA A 42 -7.92 -34.23 15.37
CA ALA A 42 -6.60 -33.71 15.03
C ALA A 42 -6.67 -32.61 13.96
N ASP A 43 -7.53 -32.79 12.95
CA ASP A 43 -7.78 -31.79 11.90
C ASP A 43 -8.35 -30.50 12.50
N LEU A 44 -9.33 -30.62 13.41
CA LEU A 44 -9.87 -29.47 14.13
C LEU A 44 -8.81 -28.74 14.96
N ASP A 45 -7.92 -29.45 15.63
CA ASP A 45 -6.85 -28.85 16.41
C ASP A 45 -5.79 -28.16 15.54
N ILE A 46 -5.45 -28.75 14.39
CA ILE A 46 -4.57 -28.11 13.38
C ILE A 46 -5.19 -26.81 12.89
N GLN A 47 -6.48 -26.82 12.50
CA GLN A 47 -7.18 -25.62 12.03
C GLN A 47 -7.21 -24.52 13.11
N LYS A 48 -7.42 -24.88 14.38
CA LYS A 48 -7.38 -23.92 15.49
C LYS A 48 -5.99 -23.32 15.69
N LEU A 49 -4.93 -24.13 15.55
CA LEU A 49 -3.56 -23.64 15.66
C LEU A 49 -3.21 -22.69 14.51
N ASP A 50 -3.62 -23.02 13.30
CA ASP A 50 -3.42 -22.18 12.11
C ASP A 50 -4.12 -20.83 12.25
N GLN A 51 -5.38 -20.82 12.66
CA GLN A 51 -6.12 -19.58 12.94
C GLN A 51 -5.46 -18.73 14.04
N LYS A 52 -4.99 -19.37 15.12
CA LYS A 52 -4.25 -18.66 16.19
C LYS A 52 -2.96 -18.05 15.67
N LEU A 53 -2.26 -18.76 14.80
CA LEU A 53 -1.02 -18.30 14.19
C LEU A 53 -1.27 -17.09 13.28
N GLU A 54 -2.30 -17.14 12.43
CA GLU A 54 -2.70 -16.00 11.60
C GLU A 54 -3.06 -14.76 12.42
N ILE A 55 -3.87 -14.93 13.47
CA ILE A 55 -4.26 -13.84 14.38
C ILE A 55 -3.02 -13.27 15.09
N PHE A 56 -2.10 -14.13 15.51
CA PHE A 56 -0.86 -13.72 16.17
C PHE A 56 0.02 -12.88 15.25
N TYR A 57 0.23 -13.33 14.00
CA TYR A 57 0.97 -12.55 13.00
C TYR A 57 0.30 -11.21 12.73
N HIS A 58 -1.02 -11.19 12.52
CA HIS A 58 -1.76 -9.95 12.29
C HIS A 58 -1.61 -8.97 13.47
N THR A 59 -1.75 -9.47 14.70
CA THR A 59 -1.61 -8.67 15.93
C THR A 59 -0.19 -8.11 16.08
N ILE A 60 0.84 -8.91 15.79
CA ILE A 60 2.23 -8.47 15.83
C ILE A 60 2.47 -7.40 14.77
N CYS A 61 2.04 -7.60 13.53
CA CYS A 61 2.22 -6.63 12.45
C CYS A 61 1.63 -5.26 12.81
N ILE A 62 0.37 -5.23 13.27
CA ILE A 62 -0.28 -3.98 13.68
C ILE A 62 0.48 -3.32 14.84
N ARG A 63 0.86 -4.09 15.86
CA ARG A 63 1.59 -3.53 17.01
C ARG A 63 2.95 -2.98 16.63
N LEU A 64 3.67 -3.67 15.75
CA LEU A 64 4.97 -3.21 15.25
C LEU A 64 4.81 -1.94 14.43
N GLU A 65 3.82 -1.87 13.54
CA GLU A 65 3.52 -0.68 12.72
C GLU A 65 3.20 0.53 13.61
N THR A 66 2.31 0.35 14.60
CA THR A 66 1.96 1.42 15.54
C THR A 66 3.17 1.87 16.37
N SER A 67 3.98 0.92 16.87
CA SER A 67 5.18 1.26 17.62
C SER A 67 6.22 1.99 16.77
N TRP A 68 6.34 1.61 15.50
CA TRP A 68 7.26 2.24 14.56
C TRP A 68 6.83 3.67 14.24
N GLU A 69 5.54 3.89 13.96
CA GLU A 69 4.95 5.21 13.75
C GLU A 69 5.19 6.14 14.96
N GLN A 70 4.97 5.66 16.19
CA GLN A 70 5.23 6.44 17.40
C GLN A 70 6.70 6.86 17.52
N LEU A 71 7.64 5.97 17.19
CA LEU A 71 9.07 6.29 17.19
C LEU A 71 9.38 7.38 16.14
N MET A 72 8.79 7.28 14.95
CA MET A 72 8.97 8.25 13.89
C MET A 72 8.46 9.63 14.28
N VAL A 73 7.22 9.72 14.76
CA VAL A 73 6.60 10.97 15.20
C VAL A 73 7.40 11.61 16.33
N ARG A 74 7.95 10.79 17.24
CA ARG A 74 8.70 11.29 18.40
C ARG A 74 10.11 11.78 18.07
N TYR A 75 10.81 11.13 17.15
CA TYR A 75 12.25 11.35 16.97
C TYR A 75 12.70 11.75 15.58
N ILE A 76 12.02 11.28 14.53
CA ILE A 76 12.46 11.47 13.15
C ILE A 76 11.71 12.62 12.50
N ILE A 77 10.37 12.62 12.54
CA ILE A 77 9.54 13.67 11.92
C ILE A 77 9.93 15.08 12.39
N PRO A 78 10.16 15.35 13.69
CA PRO A 78 10.55 16.69 14.13
C PRO A 78 11.86 17.16 13.50
N LYS A 79 12.83 16.26 13.30
CA LYS A 79 14.12 16.58 12.68
C LYS A 79 13.98 16.85 11.18
N LEU A 80 13.18 16.05 10.49
CA LEU A 80 12.87 16.28 9.07
C LEU A 80 12.17 17.64 8.91
N LEU A 81 11.23 17.96 9.81
CA LEU A 81 10.54 19.23 9.82
C LEU A 81 11.51 20.40 10.04
N THR A 82 12.46 20.28 10.97
CA THR A 82 13.55 21.27 11.13
C THR A 82 14.33 21.46 9.83
N VAL A 83 14.75 20.38 9.18
CA VAL A 83 15.49 20.45 7.90
C VAL A 83 14.64 21.16 6.83
N MET A 84 13.33 20.86 6.75
CA MET A 84 12.41 21.52 5.83
C MET A 84 12.17 23.00 6.16
N HIS A 85 12.15 23.38 7.44
CA HIS A 85 12.05 24.78 7.85
C HIS A 85 13.32 25.57 7.55
N GLU A 86 14.49 24.96 7.63
CA GLU A 86 15.75 25.61 7.25
C GLU A 86 16.02 25.58 5.75
N PHE A 87 15.31 24.74 5.00
CA PHE A 87 15.45 24.64 3.55
C PHE A 87 15.01 25.95 2.89
N GLN A 88 15.84 26.46 1.97
CA GLN A 88 15.58 27.70 1.24
C GLN A 88 15.30 27.37 -0.22
N VAL A 89 14.19 27.90 -0.72
CA VAL A 89 13.85 27.82 -2.15
C VAL A 89 14.38 29.09 -2.79
N ASN A 90 15.32 28.96 -3.72
CA ASN A 90 15.96 30.09 -4.36
C ASN A 90 16.15 29.79 -5.86
N PRO A 91 15.44 30.48 -6.77
CA PRO A 91 15.55 30.22 -8.20
C PRO A 91 16.93 30.52 -8.78
N ALA A 92 17.68 31.45 -8.19
CA ALA A 92 18.99 31.88 -8.70
C ALA A 92 20.16 30.98 -8.25
N ASP A 93 20.02 30.33 -7.08
CA ASP A 93 21.05 29.47 -6.50
C ASP A 93 20.38 28.39 -5.63
N GLN A 94 19.93 27.31 -6.28
CA GLN A 94 19.18 26.26 -5.62
C GLN A 94 20.10 25.19 -5.05
N ASN A 95 20.24 25.16 -3.72
CA ASN A 95 20.81 24.00 -3.03
C ASN A 95 19.71 22.95 -2.81
N LEU A 96 19.92 21.70 -3.21
CA LEU A 96 18.93 20.62 -3.09
C LEU A 96 19.27 19.59 -1.99
N ASP A 97 20.39 19.74 -1.28
CA ASP A 97 20.89 18.73 -0.35
C ASP A 97 19.86 18.42 0.75
N LYS A 98 19.31 19.47 1.37
CA LYS A 98 18.27 19.36 2.41
C LYS A 98 16.99 18.73 1.88
N PHE A 99 16.61 19.07 0.64
CA PHE A 99 15.43 18.48 0.00
C PHE A 99 15.64 16.98 -0.26
N TYR A 100 16.81 16.57 -0.76
CA TYR A 100 17.13 15.17 -0.98
C TYR A 100 17.19 14.35 0.31
N LEU A 101 17.69 14.94 1.41
CA LEU A 101 17.66 14.30 2.72
C LEU A 101 16.22 13.91 3.10
N VAL A 102 15.27 14.82 2.94
CA VAL A 102 13.85 14.55 3.28
C VAL A 102 13.20 13.62 2.27
N ARG A 103 13.49 13.78 0.97
CA ARG A 103 12.99 12.91 -0.10
C ARG A 103 13.36 11.44 0.10
N THR A 104 14.53 11.16 0.68
CA THR A 104 14.98 9.79 0.98
C THR A 104 14.03 9.06 1.94
N TRP A 105 13.24 9.79 2.73
CA TRP A 105 12.26 9.22 3.65
C TRP A 105 10.86 9.03 3.06
N ALA A 106 10.64 9.36 1.78
CA ALA A 106 9.31 9.34 1.14
C ALA A 106 8.62 7.97 1.20
N THR A 107 9.38 6.88 1.14
CA THR A 107 8.83 5.51 1.22
C THR A 107 8.91 4.90 2.63
N ALA A 108 9.65 5.53 3.54
CA ALA A 108 9.89 5.02 4.88
C ALA A 108 8.85 5.54 5.89
N ILE A 109 8.28 6.72 5.69
CA ILE A 109 7.31 7.31 6.62
C ILE A 109 5.89 7.19 6.07
N LEU A 110 4.90 7.15 6.98
CA LEU A 110 3.50 7.18 6.59
C LEU A 110 3.21 8.42 5.73
N VAL A 111 2.44 8.23 4.66
CA VAL A 111 2.17 9.27 3.65
C VAL A 111 1.64 10.57 4.28
N SER A 112 0.79 10.49 5.31
CA SER A 112 0.24 11.66 6.01
C SER A 112 1.32 12.57 6.59
N HIS A 113 2.38 12.00 7.17
CA HIS A 113 3.50 12.77 7.70
C HIS A 113 4.36 13.38 6.60
N MET A 114 4.53 12.66 5.48
CA MET A 114 5.23 13.21 4.32
C MET A 114 4.47 14.38 3.70
N LEU A 115 3.13 14.30 3.62
CA LEU A 115 2.31 15.43 3.16
C LEU A 115 2.57 16.69 4.00
N HIS A 116 2.57 16.57 5.33
CA HIS A 116 2.85 17.71 6.20
C HIS A 116 4.24 18.35 5.96
N LEU A 117 5.28 17.53 5.72
CA LEU A 117 6.62 18.02 5.37
C LEU A 117 6.61 18.72 4.00
N MET A 118 5.88 18.15 3.04
CA MET A 118 5.74 18.74 1.71
C MET A 118 4.96 20.05 1.72
N ASP A 119 4.00 20.23 2.63
CA ASP A 119 3.25 21.49 2.76
C ASP A 119 4.15 22.64 3.18
N VAL A 120 5.09 22.38 4.09
CA VAL A 120 6.12 23.36 4.48
C VAL A 120 6.98 23.78 3.28
N PHE A 121 7.31 22.83 2.41
CA PHE A 121 8.00 23.11 1.15
C PHE A 121 7.14 23.92 0.19
N PHE A 122 5.90 23.47 -0.08
CA PHE A 122 5.03 24.10 -1.06
C PHE A 122 4.69 25.54 -0.68
N ASN A 123 4.51 25.84 0.60
CA ASN A 123 4.28 27.21 1.06
C ASN A 123 5.43 28.15 0.63
N LYS A 124 6.68 27.75 0.88
CA LYS A 124 7.86 28.52 0.48
C LYS A 124 8.01 28.60 -1.03
N TRP A 125 7.79 27.46 -1.70
CA TRP A 125 7.93 27.35 -3.15
C TRP A 125 6.92 28.24 -3.88
N GLN A 126 5.67 28.26 -3.43
CA GLN A 126 4.61 29.13 -3.95
C GLN A 126 4.88 30.60 -3.65
N GLU A 127 5.36 30.94 -2.45
CA GLU A 127 5.73 32.32 -2.09
C GLU A 127 6.83 32.87 -3.01
N VAL A 128 7.89 32.09 -3.22
CA VAL A 128 8.98 32.44 -4.15
C VAL A 128 8.47 32.62 -5.57
N LEU A 129 7.63 31.69 -6.04
CA LEU A 129 7.02 31.78 -7.37
C LEU A 129 6.16 33.05 -7.51
N TYR A 130 5.33 33.35 -6.50
CA TYR A 130 4.50 34.55 -6.49
C TYR A 130 5.35 35.83 -6.61
N HIS A 131 6.36 35.97 -5.76
CA HIS A 131 7.23 37.14 -5.78
C HIS A 131 8.00 37.29 -7.09
N TRP A 132 8.44 36.18 -7.68
CA TRP A 132 9.09 36.19 -8.99
C TRP A 132 8.13 36.67 -10.09
N LEU A 133 6.89 36.16 -10.10
CA LEU A 133 5.88 36.53 -11.07
C LEU A 133 5.43 38.00 -10.95
N CYS A 134 5.37 38.54 -9.74
CA CYS A 134 5.02 39.95 -9.50
C CYS A 134 6.10 40.97 -9.92
N SER A 135 7.32 40.50 -10.23
CA SER A 135 8.42 41.36 -10.63
C SER A 135 8.38 41.62 -12.14
N ARG A 136 9.33 41.08 -12.92
CA ARG A 136 9.30 40.99 -14.39
C ARG A 136 9.84 39.61 -14.78
N PRO A 137 9.02 38.55 -14.69
CA PRO A 137 9.49 37.19 -14.89
C PRO A 137 9.87 36.95 -16.36
N ASN A 138 10.92 36.17 -16.59
CA ASN A 138 11.05 35.43 -17.84
C ASN A 138 10.25 34.13 -17.72
N PHE A 139 9.12 34.03 -18.44
CA PHE A 139 8.23 32.87 -18.34
C PHE A 139 8.88 31.55 -18.77
N GLU A 140 9.87 31.58 -19.67
CA GLU A 140 10.61 30.38 -20.06
C GLU A 140 11.43 29.84 -18.88
N GLU A 141 12.13 30.73 -18.18
CA GLU A 141 12.94 30.40 -17.00
C GLU A 141 12.07 29.90 -15.84
N VAL A 142 10.95 30.58 -15.59
CA VAL A 142 9.97 30.18 -14.57
C VAL A 142 9.37 28.79 -14.89
N THR A 143 9.08 28.52 -16.16
CA THR A 143 8.56 27.22 -16.60
C THR A 143 9.60 26.13 -16.42
N SER A 144 10.85 26.37 -16.82
CA SER A 144 11.96 25.42 -16.63
C SER A 144 12.17 25.11 -15.14
N TRP A 145 12.11 26.12 -14.29
CA TRP A 145 12.23 25.96 -12.84
C TRP A 145 11.09 25.13 -12.25
N TYR A 146 9.84 25.38 -12.67
CA TYR A 146 8.68 24.56 -12.28
C TYR A 146 8.82 23.09 -12.72
N VAL A 147 9.19 22.86 -13.98
CA VAL A 147 9.37 21.49 -14.52
C VAL A 147 10.47 20.76 -13.75
N GLY A 148 11.60 21.42 -13.49
CA GLY A 148 12.68 20.85 -12.69
C GLY A 148 12.21 20.41 -11.30
N TRP A 149 11.43 21.24 -10.61
CA TRP A 149 10.85 20.86 -9.31
C TRP A 149 9.87 19.70 -9.41
N LYS A 150 9.01 19.69 -10.43
CA LYS A 150 8.04 18.62 -10.66
C LYS A 150 8.72 17.26 -10.88
N GLU A 151 9.84 17.23 -11.60
CA GLU A 151 10.62 16.01 -11.85
C GLU A 151 11.30 15.46 -10.60
N LEU A 152 11.59 16.31 -9.61
CA LEU A 152 12.20 15.88 -8.35
C LEU A 152 11.21 15.19 -7.41
N ILE A 153 9.90 15.38 -7.59
CA ILE A 153 8.88 14.76 -6.74
C ILE A 153 8.74 13.26 -7.07
N PRO A 154 8.90 12.35 -6.10
CA PRO A 154 8.71 10.91 -6.32
C PRO A 154 7.31 10.55 -6.85
N PRO A 155 7.19 9.54 -7.73
CA PRO A 155 5.90 9.15 -8.31
C PRO A 155 4.87 8.70 -7.26
N GLU A 156 5.34 8.15 -6.14
CA GLU A 156 4.48 7.74 -5.02
C GLU A 156 3.75 8.93 -4.40
N LEU A 157 4.41 10.09 -4.33
CA LEU A 157 3.79 11.33 -3.85
C LEU A 157 2.92 11.98 -4.91
N LEU A 158 3.30 11.90 -6.19
CA LEU A 158 2.48 12.40 -7.30
C LEU A 158 1.15 11.65 -7.45
N ALA A 159 1.06 10.40 -6.99
CA ALA A 159 -0.20 9.66 -6.94
C ALA A 159 -1.22 10.30 -5.98
N ASN A 160 -0.76 11.07 -4.98
CA ASN A 160 -1.61 11.74 -4.02
C ASN A 160 -2.25 13.01 -4.61
N GLU A 161 -3.56 13.19 -4.44
CA GLU A 161 -4.29 14.37 -4.92
C GLU A 161 -3.83 15.68 -4.26
N HIS A 162 -3.46 15.64 -2.98
CA HIS A 162 -2.98 16.80 -2.23
C HIS A 162 -1.73 17.41 -2.88
N ILE A 163 -0.75 16.57 -3.22
CA ILE A 163 0.49 16.99 -3.85
C ILE A 163 0.23 17.56 -5.25
N ARG A 164 -0.66 16.92 -6.03
CA ARG A 164 -1.04 17.40 -7.36
C ARG A 164 -1.73 18.76 -7.29
N TYR A 165 -2.60 18.98 -6.30
CA TYR A 165 -3.25 20.26 -6.07
C TYR A 165 -2.21 21.38 -5.87
N HIS A 166 -1.25 21.19 -4.96
CA HIS A 166 -0.20 22.19 -4.71
C HIS A 166 0.69 22.48 -5.93
N LEU A 167 1.00 21.45 -6.73
CA LEU A 167 1.77 21.63 -7.97
C LEU A 167 0.99 22.40 -9.04
N ASN A 168 -0.31 22.13 -9.19
CA ASN A 168 -1.16 22.80 -10.18
C ASN A 168 -1.38 24.29 -9.90
N LEU A 169 -1.23 24.74 -8.65
CA LEU A 169 -1.25 26.16 -8.31
C LEU A 169 -0.14 26.95 -9.03
N GLY A 170 1.00 26.31 -9.35
CA GLY A 170 2.10 26.96 -10.07
C GLY A 170 1.70 27.46 -11.47
N PRO A 171 1.30 26.56 -12.38
CA PRO A 171 0.77 26.93 -13.69
C PRO A 171 -0.40 27.91 -13.63
N GLU A 172 -1.31 27.76 -12.66
CA GLU A 172 -2.42 28.71 -12.46
C GLU A 172 -1.94 30.13 -12.09
N MET A 173 -0.90 30.25 -11.27
CA MET A 173 -0.27 31.53 -10.96
C MET A 173 0.41 32.14 -12.18
N MET A 174 1.10 31.34 -12.99
CA MET A 174 1.75 31.79 -14.23
C MET A 174 0.73 32.32 -15.25
N ASN A 175 -0.37 31.58 -15.48
CA ASN A 175 -1.44 31.99 -16.39
C ASN A 175 -2.06 33.33 -15.97
N ARG A 176 -2.38 33.48 -14.67
CA ARG A 176 -2.92 34.75 -14.13
C ARG A 176 -1.93 35.91 -14.28
N ALA A 177 -0.64 35.67 -14.05
CA ALA A 177 0.38 36.70 -14.22
C ALA A 177 0.53 37.11 -15.70
N PHE A 178 0.46 36.16 -16.62
CA PHE A 178 0.52 36.41 -18.06
C PHE A 178 -0.68 37.24 -18.55
N GLU A 179 -1.90 36.83 -18.22
CA GLU A 179 -3.14 37.56 -18.56
C GLU A 179 -3.14 38.99 -18.01
N GLY A 180 -2.65 39.18 -16.77
CA GLY A 180 -2.54 40.51 -16.16
C GLY A 180 -1.54 41.43 -16.87
N ILE A 181 -0.48 40.87 -17.47
CA ILE A 181 0.48 41.62 -18.30
C ILE A 181 -0.14 42.00 -19.64
N GLU A 182 -0.84 41.06 -20.29
CA GLU A 182 -1.52 41.27 -21.57
C GLU A 182 -2.59 42.38 -21.46
N GLN A 183 -3.41 42.35 -20.41
CA GLN A 183 -4.42 43.39 -20.14
C GLN A 183 -3.82 44.76 -19.82
N ARG A 184 -2.64 44.81 -19.18
CA ARG A 184 -2.00 46.05 -18.74
C ARG A 184 -1.18 46.74 -19.83
N TRP A 185 -0.68 45.98 -20.80
CA TRP A 185 0.22 46.49 -21.84
C TRP A 185 -0.29 46.38 -23.27
N GLY A 186 -1.48 45.81 -23.51
CA GLY A 186 -2.20 45.93 -24.78
C GLY A 186 -1.31 45.82 -26.01
N VAL A 187 -0.69 44.65 -26.19
CA VAL A 187 -0.17 44.23 -27.51
C VAL A 187 -1.30 43.56 -28.25
#